data_AF-A0A2N5A210-F1
#
_entry.id   AF-A0A2N5A210-F1
#
_cell.length_a   1.000
_cell.length_b   1.000
_cell.length_c   1.000
_cell.angle_alpha   90.00
_cell.angle_beta   90.00
_cell.angle_gamma   90.00
#
_symmetry.space_group_name_H-M   'P 1'
#
loop_
_entity.id
_entity.type
_entity.pdbx_description
1 polymer ?
#
loop_
_entity_poly.entity_id
_entity_poly.type
_entity_poly.pdbx_seq_one_letter_code
_entity_poly.pdbx_strand_id
1 'polypeptide(L)'
;NWSPESNLDIAATQRELIDSAFHALRPGGTLVYSTCTLNREENQSVVQWLLSRYPQAVEILPLGDLFSGAADALTAEGFLHVFPQIYDCEGFFVARLRKTAAIDPLPAPGYKVGKFPFTPLKSREAAAVTAAASAVGLVWDAGHTLW
;
A
#
# COMPACT_ATOMS: atom_id res chain seq x y z
N ASN A 1 -8.78 -16.30 -18.69
CA ASN A 1 -8.22 -15.83 -19.98
C ASN A 1 -6.93 -15.07 -19.70
N TRP A 2 -5.82 -15.80 -19.57
CA TRP A 2 -4.51 -15.21 -19.35
C TRP A 2 -3.82 -15.00 -20.69
N SER A 3 -3.17 -13.85 -20.88
CA SER A 3 -2.27 -13.58 -22.02
C SER A 3 -1.15 -12.62 -21.63
N PRO A 4 0.00 -12.63 -22.31
CA PRO A 4 1.08 -11.68 -22.07
C PRO A 4 0.64 -10.22 -22.21
N GLU A 5 -0.18 -9.91 -23.20
CA GLU A 5 -0.71 -8.56 -23.44
C GLU A 5 -1.58 -8.10 -22.28
N SER A 6 -2.47 -8.99 -21.81
CA SER A 6 -3.31 -8.70 -20.64
C SER A 6 -2.48 -8.44 -19.39
N ASN A 7 -1.35 -9.12 -19.19
CA ASN A 7 -0.49 -8.86 -18.04
C ASN A 7 0.15 -7.47 -18.10
N LEU A 8 0.52 -6.99 -19.30
CA LEU A 8 1.11 -5.66 -19.46
C LEU A 8 0.08 -4.54 -19.16
N ASP A 9 -1.16 -4.72 -19.60
CA ASP A 9 -2.26 -3.80 -19.31
C ASP A 9 -2.60 -3.76 -17.81
N ILE A 10 -2.59 -4.94 -17.17
CA ILE A 10 -2.78 -5.06 -15.72
C ILE A 10 -1.62 -4.38 -14.97
N ALA A 11 -0.38 -4.63 -15.36
CA ALA A 11 0.79 -3.99 -14.76
C ALA A 11 0.76 -2.46 -14.94
N ALA A 12 0.25 -1.97 -16.08
CA ALA A 12 0.04 -0.53 -16.28
C ALA A 12 -0.99 0.04 -15.29
N THR A 13 -2.12 -0.63 -15.12
CA THR A 13 -3.14 -0.26 -14.14
C THR A 13 -2.57 -0.28 -12.70
N GLN A 14 -1.77 -1.29 -12.37
CA GLN A 14 -1.13 -1.40 -11.05
C GLN A 14 -0.15 -0.25 -10.78
N ARG A 15 0.58 0.22 -11.80
CA ARG A 15 1.44 1.42 -11.68
C ARG A 15 0.62 2.68 -11.35
N GLU A 16 -0.54 2.86 -11.97
CA GLU A 16 -1.42 3.99 -11.67
C GLU A 16 -1.99 3.90 -10.24
N LEU A 17 -2.37 2.70 -9.79
CA LEU A 17 -2.89 2.47 -8.45
C LEU A 17 -1.83 2.71 -7.37
N ILE A 18 -0.61 2.17 -7.54
CA ILE A 18 0.46 2.36 -6.57
C ILE A 18 0.92 3.83 -6.50
N ASP A 19 0.92 4.55 -7.63
CA ASP A 19 1.21 5.99 -7.67
C ASP A 19 0.16 6.81 -6.91
N SER A 20 -1.12 6.53 -7.15
CA SER A 20 -2.24 7.16 -6.44
C SER A 20 -2.16 6.90 -4.94
N ALA A 21 -1.89 5.65 -4.53
CA ALA A 21 -1.71 5.28 -3.13
C ALA A 21 -0.51 6.01 -2.50
N PHE A 22 0.60 6.15 -3.25
CA PHE A 22 1.79 6.85 -2.78
C PHE A 22 1.58 8.37 -2.66
N HIS A 23 0.76 8.98 -3.53
CA HIS A 23 0.33 10.37 -3.38
C HIS A 23 -0.54 10.58 -2.14
N ALA A 24 -1.47 9.67 -1.86
CA ALA A 24 -2.35 9.73 -0.69
C ALA A 24 -1.61 9.48 0.65
N LEU A 25 -0.44 8.84 0.59
CA LEU A 25 0.38 8.54 1.75
C LEU A 25 1.09 9.80 2.30
N ARG A 26 1.04 10.00 3.62
CA ARG A 26 1.83 11.05 4.28
C ARG A 26 3.33 10.68 4.35
N PRO A 27 4.26 11.66 4.37
CA PRO A 27 5.65 11.39 4.73
C PRO A 27 5.76 10.69 6.10
N GLY A 28 6.67 9.75 6.20
CA GLY A 28 6.81 8.80 7.31
C GLY A 28 5.81 7.62 7.28
N GLY A 29 4.81 7.65 6.41
CA GLY A 29 3.83 6.57 6.28
C GLY A 29 4.39 5.32 5.58
N THR A 30 3.72 4.18 5.82
CA THR A 30 4.04 2.88 5.22
C THR A 30 3.01 2.51 4.16
N LEU A 31 3.47 2.12 2.98
CA LEU A 31 2.69 1.50 1.92
C LEU A 31 3.00 0.01 1.86
N VAL A 32 1.97 -0.83 1.82
CA VAL A 32 2.11 -2.25 1.47
C VAL A 32 1.51 -2.45 0.09
N TYR A 33 2.32 -2.99 -0.83
CA TYR A 33 1.88 -3.40 -2.15
C TYR A 33 1.89 -4.93 -2.22
N SER A 34 0.82 -5.52 -2.74
CA SER A 34 0.69 -6.97 -2.80
C SER A 34 -0.16 -7.45 -3.96
N THR A 35 0.14 -8.63 -4.47
CA THR A 35 -0.60 -9.28 -5.56
C THR A 35 -0.68 -10.80 -5.32
N CYS A 36 -1.65 -11.46 -5.96
CA CYS A 36 -1.77 -12.91 -6.02
C CYS A 36 -1.19 -13.50 -7.33
N THR A 37 -0.17 -12.85 -7.89
CA THR A 37 0.54 -13.30 -9.10
C THR A 37 2.02 -13.51 -8.81
N LEU A 38 2.69 -14.32 -9.64
CA LEU A 38 4.10 -14.68 -9.50
C LEU A 38 4.99 -14.04 -10.58
N ASN A 39 4.41 -13.33 -11.55
CA ASN A 39 5.20 -12.70 -12.60
C ASN A 39 5.87 -11.41 -12.10
N ARG A 40 6.99 -11.04 -12.73
CA ARG A 40 7.80 -9.90 -12.29
C ARG A 40 7.25 -8.56 -12.77
N GLU A 41 6.45 -8.60 -13.83
CA GLU A 41 5.87 -7.47 -14.54
C GLU A 41 4.85 -6.75 -13.65
N GLU A 42 4.04 -7.53 -12.94
CA GLU A 42 3.08 -7.04 -11.93
C GLU A 42 3.76 -6.80 -10.57
N ASN A 43 4.88 -7.46 -10.27
CA ASN A 43 5.50 -7.42 -8.94
C ASN A 43 6.69 -6.46 -8.87
N GLN A 44 7.91 -6.98 -9.05
CA GLN A 44 9.16 -6.21 -8.89
C GLN A 44 9.20 -5.01 -9.83
N SER A 45 8.70 -5.15 -11.07
CA SER A 45 8.70 -4.08 -12.06
C SER A 45 7.83 -2.89 -11.65
N VAL A 46 6.68 -3.13 -11.00
CA VAL A 46 5.81 -2.07 -10.49
C VAL A 46 6.48 -1.31 -9.34
N VAL A 47 7.11 -2.04 -8.41
CA VAL A 47 7.85 -1.43 -7.30
C VAL A 47 9.07 -0.65 -7.79
N GLN A 48 9.81 -1.21 -8.75
CA GLN A 48 10.99 -0.60 -9.34
C GLN A 48 10.65 0.64 -10.16
N TRP A 49 9.49 0.66 -10.81
CA TRP A 49 8.94 1.85 -11.46
C TRP A 49 8.67 2.96 -10.43
N LEU A 50 8.04 2.66 -9.28
CA LEU A 50 7.78 3.65 -8.24
C LEU A 50 9.08 4.22 -7.65
N LEU A 51 10.07 3.36 -7.38
CA LEU A 51 11.41 3.76 -6.93
C LEU A 51 12.09 4.69 -7.94
N SER A 52 11.96 4.40 -9.23
CA SER A 52 12.53 5.23 -10.30
C SER A 52 11.78 6.55 -10.48
N ARG A 53 10.47 6.56 -10.24
CA ARG A 53 9.60 7.74 -10.33
C ARG A 53 9.85 8.73 -9.19
N TYR A 54 10.17 8.22 -8.00
CA TYR A 54 10.40 9.02 -6.77
C TYR A 54 11.66 8.59 -6.00
N PRO A 55 12.86 8.72 -6.58
CA PRO A 55 14.09 8.14 -6.06
C PRO A 55 14.54 8.68 -4.69
N GLN A 56 14.03 9.84 -4.27
CA GLN A 56 14.36 10.48 -2.99
C GLN A 56 13.25 10.37 -1.94
N ALA A 57 12.11 9.78 -2.29
CA ALA A 57 10.94 9.72 -1.41
C ALA A 57 10.50 8.31 -1.05
N VAL A 58 11.11 7.26 -1.61
CA VAL A 58 10.72 5.86 -1.39
C VAL A 58 11.89 5.10 -0.77
N GLU A 59 11.60 4.36 0.29
CA GLU A 59 12.54 3.44 0.94
C GLU A 59 11.89 2.05 1.05
N ILE A 60 12.63 0.99 0.71
CA ILE A 60 12.18 -0.39 0.94
C ILE A 60 12.42 -0.74 2.42
N LEU A 61 11.41 -1.32 3.07
CA LEU A 61 11.52 -1.87 4.42
C LEU A 61 11.53 -3.41 4.34
N PRO A 62 12.71 -4.06 4.42
CA PRO A 62 12.83 -5.50 4.24
C PRO A 62 11.89 -6.31 5.14
N LEU A 63 11.41 -7.44 4.63
CA LEU A 63 10.44 -8.30 5.31
C LEU A 63 11.04 -9.61 5.87
N GLY A 64 12.37 -9.75 5.85
CA GLY A 64 13.06 -10.98 6.28
C GLY A 64 12.80 -11.38 7.74
N ASP A 65 12.48 -10.41 8.60
CA ASP A 65 12.20 -10.63 10.02
C ASP A 65 10.69 -10.51 10.35
N LEU A 66 9.80 -10.55 9.34
CA LEU A 66 8.37 -10.36 9.56
C LEU A 66 7.74 -11.48 10.41
N PHE A 67 8.19 -12.72 10.19
CA PHE A 67 7.77 -13.91 10.93
C PHE A 67 8.86 -14.99 10.84
N SER A 68 8.79 -16.00 11.70
CA SER A 68 9.70 -17.15 11.65
C SER A 68 9.59 -17.89 10.32
N GLY A 69 10.66 -17.88 9.52
CA GLY A 69 10.70 -18.49 8.19
C GLY A 69 10.49 -17.50 7.03
N ALA A 70 10.26 -16.21 7.28
CA ALA A 70 10.08 -15.21 6.22
C ALA A 70 11.29 -15.10 5.26
N ALA A 71 12.49 -15.42 5.75
CA ALA A 71 13.71 -15.48 4.94
C ALA A 71 13.62 -16.47 3.77
N ASP A 72 12.79 -17.53 3.88
CA ASP A 72 12.68 -18.58 2.85
C ASP A 72 12.03 -18.07 1.55
N ALA A 73 11.25 -16.99 1.62
CA ALA A 73 10.61 -16.32 0.49
C ALA A 73 11.20 -14.92 0.20
N LEU A 74 12.30 -14.55 0.86
CA LEU A 74 12.86 -13.20 0.79
C LEU A 74 13.61 -12.97 -0.52
N THR A 75 13.29 -11.88 -1.22
CA THR A 75 14.06 -11.43 -2.38
C THR A 75 15.25 -10.59 -1.97
N ALA A 76 16.24 -10.42 -2.86
CA ALA A 76 17.44 -9.62 -2.58
C ALA A 76 17.11 -8.15 -2.26
N GLU A 77 16.01 -7.63 -2.81
CA GLU A 77 15.50 -6.29 -2.55
C GLU A 77 14.81 -6.17 -1.19
N GLY A 78 14.46 -7.28 -0.54
CA GLY A 78 13.77 -7.33 0.75
C GLY A 78 12.25 -7.55 0.67
N PHE A 79 11.73 -7.97 -0.48
CA PHE A 79 10.31 -8.32 -0.65
C PHE A 79 10.05 -9.78 -0.27
N LEU A 80 8.78 -10.14 -0.03
CA LEU A 80 8.39 -11.55 0.01
C LEU A 80 7.82 -11.95 -1.35
N HIS A 81 8.44 -12.94 -1.99
CA HIS A 81 7.93 -13.59 -3.19
C HIS A 81 7.62 -15.04 -2.86
N VAL A 82 6.39 -15.27 -2.39
CA VAL A 82 5.91 -16.54 -1.87
C VAL A 82 5.49 -17.42 -3.03
N PHE A 83 6.28 -18.44 -3.33
CA PHE A 83 5.87 -19.51 -4.22
C PHE A 83 5.08 -20.58 -3.45
N PRO A 84 4.08 -21.24 -4.07
CA PRO A 84 3.20 -22.17 -3.39
C PRO A 84 3.91 -23.24 -2.55
N GLN A 85 5.02 -23.77 -3.06
CA GLN A 85 5.80 -24.83 -2.43
C GLN A 85 6.58 -24.40 -1.18
N ILE A 86 6.71 -23.10 -0.89
CA ILE A 86 7.50 -22.62 0.26
C ILE A 86 6.73 -22.85 1.57
N TYR A 87 5.42 -22.56 1.58
CA TYR A 87 4.59 -22.62 2.79
C TYR A 87 3.28 -23.41 2.61
N ASP A 88 3.16 -24.21 1.54
CA ASP A 88 1.96 -25.00 1.22
C ASP A 88 0.70 -24.12 1.14
N CYS A 89 0.80 -23.01 0.40
CA CYS A 89 -0.26 -22.01 0.24
C CYS A 89 -0.35 -21.49 -1.21
N GLU A 90 -1.23 -20.51 -1.46
CA GLU A 90 -1.27 -19.83 -2.75
C GLU A 90 -0.04 -18.94 -2.99
N GLY A 91 0.27 -18.69 -4.27
CA GLY A 91 1.37 -17.82 -4.65
C GLY A 91 1.05 -16.35 -4.39
N PHE A 92 1.99 -15.60 -3.80
CA PHE A 92 1.75 -14.22 -3.39
C PHE A 92 3.01 -13.37 -3.41
N PHE A 93 2.86 -12.06 -3.64
CA PHE A 93 3.95 -11.10 -3.55
C PHE A 93 3.61 -9.98 -2.56
N VAL A 94 4.59 -9.57 -1.75
CA VAL A 94 4.45 -8.45 -0.81
C VAL A 94 5.70 -7.58 -0.81
N ALA A 95 5.51 -6.28 -1.04
CA ALA A 95 6.52 -5.25 -0.84
C ALA A 95 6.04 -4.25 0.21
N ARG A 96 6.95 -3.87 1.12
CA ARG A 96 6.69 -2.84 2.14
C ARG A 96 7.61 -1.66 1.89
N LEU A 97 7.01 -0.48 1.70
CA LEU A 97 7.68 0.75 1.34
C LEU A 97 7.38 1.84 2.36
N ARG A 98 8.34 2.72 2.63
CA ARG A 98 8.16 3.93 3.44
C ARG A 98 8.27 5.16 2.56
N LYS A 99 7.34 6.10 2.73
CA LYS A 99 7.44 7.42 2.11
C LYS A 99 8.35 8.29 2.97
N THR A 100 9.56 8.58 2.52
CA THR A 100 10.57 9.31 3.33
C THR A 100 10.45 10.83 3.20
N ALA A 101 9.83 11.33 2.11
CA ALA A 101 9.70 12.75 1.83
C ALA A 101 8.35 13.11 1.21
N ALA A 102 8.00 14.39 1.25
CA ALA A 102 6.92 14.92 0.44
C ALA A 102 7.29 14.83 -1.06
N ILE A 103 6.28 14.64 -1.90
CA ILE A 103 6.41 14.65 -3.36
C ILE A 103 5.53 15.77 -3.90
N ASP A 104 5.80 16.20 -5.13
CA ASP A 104 4.98 17.23 -5.78
C ASP A 104 3.51 16.80 -5.81
N PRO A 105 2.59 17.71 -5.42
CA PRO A 105 1.17 17.40 -5.46
C PRO A 105 0.70 17.22 -6.91
N LEU A 106 -0.30 16.35 -7.09
CA LEU A 106 -0.98 16.23 -8.37
C LEU A 106 -1.64 17.57 -8.75
N PRO A 107 -1.70 17.90 -10.05
CA PRO A 107 -2.41 19.09 -10.50
C PRO A 107 -3.86 19.04 -10.05
N ALA A 108 -4.42 20.20 -9.71
CA ALA A 108 -5.82 20.30 -9.33
C ALA A 108 -6.69 19.76 -10.47
N PRO A 109 -7.72 18.95 -10.17
CA PRO A 109 -8.61 18.42 -11.20
C PRO A 109 -9.30 19.58 -11.94
N GLY A 110 -9.32 19.52 -13.27
CA GLY A 110 -10.01 20.50 -14.11
C GLY A 110 -11.54 20.35 -14.08
N TYR A 111 -12.07 19.30 -13.46
CA TYR A 111 -13.50 19.07 -13.28
C TYR A 111 -13.97 19.51 -11.89
N LYS A 112 -15.25 19.86 -11.75
CA LYS A 112 -15.85 20.18 -10.45
C LYS A 112 -15.87 18.93 -9.58
N VAL A 113 -15.04 18.90 -8.55
CA VAL A 113 -15.15 17.93 -7.45
C VAL A 113 -16.45 18.21 -6.68
N GLY A 114 -17.24 17.16 -6.44
CA GLY A 114 -18.45 17.25 -5.64
C GLY A 114 -18.15 17.65 -4.19
N LYS A 115 -19.17 18.06 -3.45
CA LYS A 115 -19.01 18.25 -2.00
C LYS A 115 -18.69 16.90 -1.36
N PHE A 116 -17.70 16.87 -0.46
CA PHE A 116 -17.41 15.69 0.34
C PHE A 116 -18.69 15.25 1.06
N PRO A 117 -19.16 14.00 0.88
CA PRO A 117 -20.50 13.61 1.32
C PRO A 117 -20.59 13.30 2.82
N PHE A 118 -19.46 13.36 3.54
CA PHE A 118 -19.38 13.05 4.97
C PHE A 118 -19.21 14.33 5.80
N THR A 119 -19.72 14.31 7.02
CA THR A 119 -19.70 15.45 7.95
C THR A 119 -19.20 14.97 9.32
N PRO A 120 -18.33 15.72 10.02
CA PRO A 120 -17.78 15.30 11.31
C PRO A 120 -18.85 14.79 12.27
N LEU A 121 -18.59 13.63 12.91
CA LEU A 121 -19.47 13.07 13.93
C LEU A 121 -19.63 14.05 15.09
N LYS A 122 -20.83 14.13 15.66
CA LYS A 122 -21.06 14.97 16.84
C LYS A 122 -20.30 14.41 18.03
N SER A 123 -19.82 15.28 18.91
CA SER A 123 -18.98 14.89 20.06
C SER A 123 -19.52 13.71 20.88
N ARG A 124 -20.84 13.62 21.07
CA ARG A 124 -21.48 12.51 21.81
C ARG A 124 -21.39 11.18 21.07
N GLU A 125 -21.62 11.17 19.76
CA GLU A 125 -21.56 9.97 18.92
C GLU A 125 -20.11 9.53 18.76
N ALA A 126 -19.20 10.47 18.54
CA ALA A 126 -17.76 10.22 18.50
C ALA A 126 -17.25 9.57 19.79
N ALA A 127 -17.70 10.04 20.96
CA ALA A 127 -17.34 9.44 22.25
C ALA A 127 -17.84 8.00 22.39
N ALA A 128 -19.08 7.72 21.96
CA ALA A 128 -19.63 6.36 21.99
C ALA A 128 -18.86 5.40 21.06
N VAL A 129 -18.52 5.84 19.85
CA VAL A 129 -17.70 5.06 18.90
C VAL A 129 -16.29 4.81 19.44
N THR A 130 -15.67 5.83 20.03
CA THR A 130 -14.33 5.71 20.65
C THR A 130 -14.34 4.70 21.79
N ALA A 131 -15.36 4.73 22.65
CA ALA A 131 -15.52 3.77 23.74
C ALA A 131 -15.72 2.33 23.23
N ALA A 132 -16.56 2.15 22.20
CA ALA A 132 -16.79 0.84 21.60
C ALA A 132 -15.53 0.28 20.92
N ALA A 133 -14.79 1.12 20.20
CA ALA A 133 -13.52 0.74 19.58
C ALA A 133 -12.47 0.34 20.62
N SER A 134 -12.35 1.11 21.70
CA SER A 134 -11.42 0.81 22.79
C SER A 134 -11.73 -0.55 23.44
N ALA A 135 -13.01 -0.92 23.56
CA ALA A 135 -13.43 -2.21 24.11
C ALA A 135 -12.99 -3.41 23.25
N VAL A 136 -12.67 -3.20 21.96
CA VAL A 136 -12.15 -4.23 21.05
C VAL A 136 -10.66 -4.04 20.72
N GLY A 137 -9.96 -3.18 21.46
CA GLY A 137 -8.52 -2.95 21.31
C GLY A 137 -8.12 -2.01 20.17
N LEU A 138 -9.09 -1.33 19.53
CA LEU A 138 -8.82 -0.31 18.53
C LEU A 138 -8.64 1.05 19.22
N VAL A 139 -7.46 1.64 19.06
CA VAL A 139 -7.09 2.94 19.63
C VAL A 139 -6.42 3.78 18.55
N TRP A 140 -6.79 5.05 18.45
CA TRP A 140 -6.18 6.03 17.55
C TRP A 140 -5.73 7.27 18.34
N ASP A 141 -4.78 8.01 17.77
CA ASP A 141 -4.23 9.22 18.40
C ASP A 141 -5.15 10.45 18.26
N ALA A 142 -4.83 11.51 19.00
CA ALA A 142 -5.59 12.77 18.98
C ALA A 142 -5.53 13.53 17.63
N GLY A 143 -4.71 13.08 16.68
CA GLY A 143 -4.63 13.59 15.32
C GLY A 143 -5.70 13.03 14.38
N HIS A 144 -6.55 12.10 14.83
CA HIS A 144 -7.63 11.52 14.04
C HIS A 144 -8.99 12.07 14.48
N THR A 145 -9.83 12.40 13.49
CA THR A 145 -11.20 12.90 13.70
C THR A 145 -12.19 11.89 13.13
N LEU A 146 -13.28 11.64 13.85
CA LEU A 146 -14.38 10.82 13.36
C LEU A 146 -15.31 11.67 12.47
N TRP A 147 -15.58 11.19 11.26
CA TRP A 147 -16.45 11.79 10.24
C TRP A 147 -17.62 10.88 9.88
#